data_AF-A0A1V5JGP8-F1
#
_entry.id   AF-A0A1V5JGP8-F1
#
_cell.length_a   1.000
_cell.length_b   1.000
_cell.length_c   1.000
_cell.angle_alpha   90.00
_cell.angle_beta   90.00
_cell.angle_gamma   90.00
#
_symmetry.space_group_name_H-M   'P 1'
#
loop_
_entity.id
_entity.type
_entity.pdbx_description
1 polymer ?
#
loop_
_entity_poly.entity_id
_entity_poly.type
_entity_poly.pdbx_seq_one_letter_code
_entity_poly.pdbx_strand_id
1 'polypeptide(L)'
;MSSDGTLVGYYSNDVMLPLYRIPMATVRNPMGLQAEGDNNFSLSSNSGSVGYVFPGTQDMGTFVGGAVEMSNMDAAAAFTELIVAQRSYQANARIVTTSDRFLQVGIELRK
;
A
#
# COMPACT_ATOMS: atom_id res chain seq x y z
N MET A 1 -14.27 14.24 17.14
CA MET A 1 -12.88 14.62 16.80
C MET A 1 -12.96 15.72 15.76
N SER A 2 -12.26 16.82 16.00
CA SER A 2 -12.22 17.96 15.07
C SER A 2 -11.26 17.67 13.90
N SER A 3 -11.40 18.40 12.79
CA SER A 3 -10.67 18.16 11.53
C SER A 3 -9.15 18.40 11.63
N ASP A 4 -8.73 19.12 12.66
CA ASP A 4 -7.35 19.41 13.05
C ASP A 4 -6.70 18.31 13.90
N GLY A 5 -7.41 17.19 14.13
CA GLY A 5 -6.97 16.06 14.95
C GLY A 5 -7.14 16.27 16.46
N THR A 6 -7.85 17.32 16.86
CA THR A 6 -8.11 17.60 18.28
C THR A 6 -9.27 16.74 18.79
N LEU A 7 -8.99 16.00 19.86
CA LEU A 7 -9.97 15.27 20.65
C LEU A 7 -10.58 16.22 21.68
N VAL A 8 -11.89 16.45 21.55
CA VAL A 8 -12.66 17.32 22.45
C VAL A 8 -13.53 16.44 23.34
N GLY A 9 -13.40 16.61 24.65
CA GLY A 9 -14.28 16.01 25.65
C GLY A 9 -15.47 16.90 25.94
N TYR A 10 -16.66 16.32 25.97
CA TYR A 10 -17.90 16.98 26.38
C TYR A 10 -18.22 16.56 27.80
N TYR A 11 -18.23 17.51 28.72
CA TYR A 11 -18.49 17.26 30.14
C TYR A 11 -19.96 17.55 30.47
N SER A 12 -20.44 16.95 31.57
CA SER A 12 -21.84 17.08 32.03
C SER A 12 -22.24 18.50 32.47
N ASN A 13 -21.30 19.42 32.53
CA ASN A 13 -21.49 20.84 32.81
C ASN A 13 -21.52 21.71 31.54
N ASP A 14 -21.78 21.11 30.37
CA ASP A 14 -21.78 21.75 29.05
C ASP A 14 -20.45 22.41 28.65
N VAL A 15 -19.36 22.09 29.33
CA VAL A 15 -18.02 22.57 28.97
C VAL A 15 -17.39 21.62 27.96
N MET A 16 -16.88 22.19 26.87
CA MET A 16 -16.05 21.50 25.89
C MET A 16 -14.58 21.79 26.17
N LEU A 17 -13.78 20.76 26.40
CA LEU A 17 -12.34 20.90 26.63
C LEU A 17 -11.56 20.13 25.56
N PRO A 18 -10.62 20.77 24.86
CA PRO A 18 -9.66 20.07 24.02
C PRO A 18 -8.70 19.29 24.92
N LEU A 19 -8.70 17.96 24.80
CA LEU A 19 -7.91 17.07 25.65
C LEU A 19 -6.54 16.80 25.05
N TYR A 20 -6.52 16.35 23.79
CA TYR A 20 -5.32 15.94 23.08
C TYR A 20 -5.44 16.28 21.61
N ARG A 21 -4.28 16.41 20.95
CA ARG A 21 -4.20 16.55 19.49
C ARG A 21 -3.28 15.47 18.94
N ILE A 22 -3.79 14.70 17.99
CA ILE A 22 -3.04 13.59 17.39
C ILE A 22 -2.13 14.16 16.29
N PRO A 23 -0.79 14.03 16.41
CA PRO A 23 0.11 14.39 15.32
C PRO A 23 0.10 13.31 14.24
N MET A 24 0.41 13.72 13.02
CA MET A 24 0.69 12.82 11.90
C MET A 24 2.18 12.74 11.64
N ALA A 25 2.61 11.59 11.16
CA ALA A 25 3.98 11.36 10.73
C ALA A 25 4.06 11.47 9.20
N THR A 26 5.06 12.19 8.72
CA THR A 26 5.41 12.26 7.30
C THR A 26 6.86 11.86 7.09
N VAL A 27 7.16 11.29 5.94
CA VAL A 27 8.52 10.91 5.55
C VAL A 27 8.82 11.50 4.18
N ARG A 28 10.10 11.79 3.93
CA ARG A 28 10.50 12.40 2.67
C ARG A 28 10.26 11.49 1.47
N ASN A 29 10.42 10.17 1.64
CA ASN A 29 10.18 9.19 0.60
C ASN A 29 9.25 8.05 1.10
N PRO A 30 7.93 8.16 0.86
CA PRO A 30 6.97 7.13 1.25
C PRO A 30 7.21 5.77 0.58
N MET A 31 7.67 5.75 -0.66
CA MET A 31 8.00 4.51 -1.39
C MET A 31 9.22 3.79 -0.81
N GLY A 32 10.01 4.47 0.01
CA GLY A 32 11.14 3.89 0.73
C GLY A 32 10.74 3.23 2.05
N LEU A 33 9.49 3.31 2.49
CA LEU A 33 9.05 2.68 3.73
C LEU A 33 9.07 1.16 3.60
N GLN A 34 9.43 0.48 4.68
CA GLN A 34 9.36 -0.97 4.75
C GLN A 34 8.01 -1.39 5.31
N ALA A 35 7.30 -2.26 4.60
CA ALA A 35 6.03 -2.80 5.06
C ALA A 35 6.28 -3.93 6.08
N GLU A 36 5.73 -3.78 7.29
CA GLU A 36 5.85 -4.77 8.37
C GLU A 36 4.63 -5.72 8.41
N GLY A 37 3.62 -5.48 7.57
CA GLY A 37 2.33 -6.18 7.59
C GLY A 37 1.25 -5.39 8.34
N ASP A 38 -0.01 -5.84 8.26
CA ASP A 38 -1.17 -5.22 8.92
C ASP A 38 -1.36 -3.71 8.67
N ASN A 39 -0.94 -3.23 7.50
CA ASN A 39 -0.88 -1.79 7.14
C ASN A 39 0.11 -0.95 7.97
N ASN A 40 1.04 -1.60 8.68
CA ASN A 40 2.10 -0.94 9.42
C ASN A 40 3.34 -0.76 8.54
N PHE A 41 4.01 0.38 8.71
CA PHE A 41 5.21 0.74 8.00
C PHE A 41 6.33 1.14 8.98
N SER A 42 7.54 0.67 8.70
CA SER A 42 8.75 1.03 9.42
C SER A 42 9.67 1.90 8.54
N LEU A 43 10.51 2.70 9.21
CA LEU A 43 11.51 3.52 8.51
C LEU A 43 12.61 2.62 7.96
N SER A 44 13.01 2.88 6.72
CA SER A 44 14.20 2.27 6.11
C SER A 44 15.28 3.33 5.86
N SER A 45 16.48 2.89 5.48
CA SER A 45 17.53 3.81 5.06
C SER A 45 17.13 4.69 3.85
N ASN A 46 16.16 4.25 3.03
CA ASN A 46 15.71 4.96 1.84
C ASN A 46 14.47 5.84 2.06
N SER A 47 13.75 5.70 3.18
CA SER A 47 12.57 6.53 3.50
C SER A 47 12.94 7.93 4.03
N GLY A 48 14.12 8.04 4.64
CA GLY A 48 14.55 9.22 5.39
C GLY A 48 13.98 9.26 6.80
N SER A 49 14.15 10.40 7.48
CA SER A 49 13.64 10.62 8.84
C SER A 49 12.15 10.93 8.87
N VAL A 50 11.50 10.54 9.96
CA VAL A 50 10.11 10.94 10.24
C VAL A 50 10.04 12.39 10.72
N GLY A 51 9.14 13.16 10.12
CA GLY A 51 8.71 14.47 10.61
C GLY A 51 7.31 14.37 11.21
N TYR A 52 7.09 15.01 12.35
CA TYR A 52 5.77 15.06 12.98
C TYR A 52 5.14 16.42 12.73
N VAL A 53 3.92 16.42 12.20
CA VAL A 53 3.15 17.62 11.88
C VAL A 53 1.72 17.44 12.31
N PHE A 54 1.00 18.54 12.47
CA PHE A 54 -0.42 18.44 12.80
C PHE A 54 -1.30 18.45 11.54
N PRO A 55 -2.46 17.80 11.57
CA PRO A 55 -3.45 17.83 10.48
C PRO A 55 -3.83 19.25 10.08
N GLY A 56 -3.97 19.47 8.76
CA GLY A 56 -4.28 20.77 8.17
C GLY A 56 -3.10 21.77 8.15
N THR A 57 -1.87 21.33 8.43
CA THR A 57 -0.65 22.16 8.35
C THR A 57 0.37 21.56 7.39
N GLN A 58 1.22 22.38 6.77
CA GLN A 58 2.29 21.95 5.84
C GLN A 58 1.81 20.95 4.76
N ASP A 59 0.73 21.29 4.07
CA ASP A 59 0.11 20.48 3.00
C ASP A 59 -0.35 19.07 3.41
N MET A 60 -0.45 18.80 4.71
CA MET A 60 -1.11 17.59 5.18
C MET A 60 -2.62 17.72 5.17
N GLY A 61 -3.27 16.60 4.86
CA GLY A 61 -4.72 16.45 4.91
C GLY A 61 -5.32 16.72 6.30
N THR A 62 -6.64 16.78 6.34
CA THR A 62 -7.43 16.92 7.56
C THR A 62 -8.02 15.58 7.97
N PHE A 63 -8.28 15.40 9.27
CA PHE A 63 -9.03 14.23 9.71
C PHE A 63 -10.52 14.38 9.42
N VAL A 64 -11.17 13.27 9.05
CA VAL A 64 -12.62 13.15 8.98
C VAL A 64 -13.07 12.13 10.02
N GLY A 65 -13.72 12.62 11.08
CA GLY A 65 -14.19 11.74 12.16
C GLY A 65 -15.29 10.78 11.68
N GLY A 66 -15.18 9.51 12.04
CA GLY A 66 -16.17 8.48 11.71
C GLY A 66 -16.07 7.91 10.28
N ALA A 67 -15.08 8.32 9.50
CA ALA A 67 -14.76 7.74 8.20
C ALA A 67 -13.56 6.77 8.30
N VAL A 68 -13.57 5.73 7.45
CA VAL A 68 -12.46 4.79 7.29
C VAL A 68 -11.96 4.92 5.85
N GLU A 69 -10.65 5.06 5.67
CA GLU A 69 -10.05 5.10 4.33
C GLU A 69 -10.18 3.72 3.67
N MET A 70 -10.84 3.71 2.50
CA MET A 70 -10.96 2.50 1.69
C MET A 70 -9.71 2.31 0.83
N SER A 71 -9.42 1.07 0.48
CA SER A 71 -8.33 0.73 -0.44
C SER A 71 -8.53 1.43 -1.79
N ASN A 72 -7.47 2.03 -2.32
CA ASN A 72 -7.46 2.62 -3.66
C ASN A 72 -7.39 1.57 -4.79
N MET A 73 -7.65 0.30 -4.49
CA MET A 73 -7.49 -0.80 -5.44
C MET A 73 -8.85 -1.18 -6.04
N ASP A 74 -8.95 -1.14 -7.36
CA ASP A 74 -10.04 -1.78 -8.07
C ASP A 74 -9.77 -3.28 -8.19
N ALA A 75 -10.58 -4.08 -7.49
CA ALA A 75 -10.46 -5.52 -7.47
C ALA A 75 -10.59 -6.14 -8.87
N ALA A 76 -11.47 -5.62 -9.74
CA ALA A 76 -11.69 -6.19 -11.07
C ALA A 76 -10.46 -6.01 -11.99
N ALA A 77 -9.86 -4.82 -11.94
CA ALA A 77 -8.63 -4.52 -12.67
C ALA A 77 -7.47 -5.42 -12.20
N ALA A 78 -7.31 -5.54 -10.88
CA ALA A 78 -6.25 -6.38 -10.30
C ALA A 78 -6.39 -7.87 -10.64
N PHE A 79 -7.62 -8.41 -10.63
CA PHE A 79 -7.84 -9.79 -11.08
C PHE A 79 -7.52 -9.97 -12.56
N THR A 80 -7.80 -8.96 -13.39
CA THR A 80 -7.46 -8.99 -14.82
C THR A 80 -5.95 -9.00 -15.03
N GLU A 81 -5.19 -8.18 -14.29
CA GLU A 81 -3.73 -8.20 -14.31
C GLU A 81 -3.17 -9.56 -13.88
N LEU A 82 -3.74 -10.18 -12.84
CA LEU A 82 -3.37 -11.53 -12.43
C LEU A 82 -3.65 -12.57 -13.52
N ILE A 83 -4.78 -12.48 -14.22
CA ILE A 83 -5.10 -13.38 -15.34
C ILE A 83 -4.09 -13.19 -16.49
N VAL A 84 -3.70 -11.95 -16.80
CA VAL A 84 -2.69 -11.67 -17.83
C VAL A 84 -1.34 -12.25 -17.42
N ALA A 85 -0.91 -12.05 -16.17
CA ALA A 85 0.33 -12.62 -15.63
C ALA A 85 0.32 -14.17 -15.63
N GLN A 86 -0.81 -14.79 -15.30
CA GLN A 86 -0.96 -16.24 -15.36
C GLN A 86 -0.91 -16.76 -16.80
N ARG A 87 -1.55 -16.07 -17.75
CA ARG A 87 -1.51 -16.43 -19.17
C ARG A 87 -0.11 -16.28 -19.76
N SER A 88 0.63 -15.24 -19.38
CA SER A 88 2.02 -15.06 -19.82
C SER A 88 2.92 -16.18 -19.27
N TYR A 89 2.73 -16.56 -18.00
CA TYR A 89 3.41 -17.72 -17.41
C TYR A 89 3.08 -19.02 -18.16
N GLN A 90 1.81 -19.28 -18.44
CA GLN A 90 1.39 -20.48 -19.20
C GLN A 90 1.93 -20.48 -20.64
N ALA A 91 1.94 -19.33 -21.31
CA ALA A 91 2.51 -19.19 -22.65
C ALA A 91 4.02 -19.48 -22.64
N ASN A 92 4.75 -18.90 -21.68
CA ASN A 92 6.18 -19.15 -21.50
C ASN A 92 6.46 -20.63 -21.20
N ALA A 93 5.66 -21.27 -20.34
CA ALA A 93 5.78 -22.69 -20.04
C ALA A 93 5.53 -23.58 -21.28
N ARG A 94 4.52 -23.25 -22.11
CA ARG A 94 4.25 -23.96 -23.36
C ARG A 94 5.40 -23.81 -24.38
N ILE A 95 6.00 -22.62 -24.48
CA ILE A 95 7.17 -22.39 -25.33
C ILE A 95 8.34 -23.28 -24.90
N VAL A 96 8.62 -23.37 -23.60
CA VAL A 96 9.68 -24.24 -23.05
C VAL A 96 9.42 -25.71 -23.41
N THR A 97 8.23 -26.23 -23.09
CA THR A 97 7.89 -27.65 -23.37
C THR A 97 7.93 -27.99 -24.86
N THR A 98 7.53 -27.05 -25.72
CA THR A 98 7.54 -27.25 -27.17
C THR A 98 8.98 -27.23 -27.68
N SER A 99 9.83 -26.34 -27.15
CA SER A 99 11.26 -26.29 -27.45
C SER A 99 11.97 -27.58 -27.02
N ASP A 100 11.67 -28.11 -25.83
CA ASP A 100 12.21 -29.39 -25.35
C ASP A 100 11.83 -30.56 -26.26
N ARG A 101 10.59 -30.54 -26.78
CA ARG A 101 10.12 -31.57 -27.73
C ARG A 101 10.84 -31.49 -29.07
N PHE A 102 11.09 -30.30 -29.60
CA PHE A 102 11.89 -30.13 -30.81
C PHE A 102 13.34 -30.58 -30.62
N LEU A 103 13.94 -30.30 -29.44
CA LEU A 103 15.28 -30.78 -29.10
C LEU A 103 15.36 -32.31 -29.06
N GLN A 104 14.37 -32.98 -28.47
CA GLN A 104 14.31 -34.45 -28.45
C GLN A 104 14.21 -35.04 -29.86
N VAL A 105 13.31 -34.52 -30.71
CA VAL A 105 13.18 -34.98 -32.11
C VAL A 105 14.49 -34.79 -32.89
N GLY A 106 15.19 -33.68 -32.67
CA GLY A 106 16.49 -33.42 -33.28
C GLY A 106 17.58 -34.41 -32.86
N ILE A 107 17.56 -34.87 -31.62
CA ILE A 107 18.50 -35.90 -31.12
C ILE A 107 18.16 -37.27 -31.71
N GLU A 108 16.88 -37.61 -31.86
CA GLU A 108 16.42 -38.89 -32.43
C GLU A 108 16.78 -39.04 -33.92
N LEU A 109 16.71 -37.96 -34.70
CA LEU A 109 17.09 -37.95 -36.12
C LEU A 109 18.59 -38.12 -36.39
N ARG A 110 19.42 -38.05 -35.33
CA ARG A 110 20.87 -38.20 -35.43
C ARG A 110 21.35 -39.65 -35.18
N LYS A 111 20.44 -40.60 -34.97
CA LYS A 111 20.70 -42.04 -34.97
C LYS A 111 20.40 -42.64 -36.34
#